data_AF-A0A3A2Z1T1-F1
#
_entry.id   AF-A0A3A2Z1T1-F1
#
_cell.length_a   1.000
_cell.length_b   1.000
_cell.length_c   1.000
_cell.angle_alpha   90.00
_cell.angle_beta   90.00
_cell.angle_gamma   90.00
#
_symmetry.space_group_name_H-M   'P 1'
#
loop_
_entity.id
_entity.type
_entity.pdbx_description
1 polymer ?
#
loop_
_entity_poly.entity_id
_entity_poly.type
_entity_poly.pdbx_seq_one_letter_code
_entity_poly.pdbx_strand_id
1 'polypeptide(L)'
;MERWLQLCNEEPRVFPSEDKLERQHQDINMQVVYMTTPGNLFHVLRRQIHRQFRKPLVIFFSKSLLRHPIARSSIEEFSGDSHFQWIIPDPGHAHRSTSPRRLSA
;
A
#
# COMPACT_ATOMS: atom_id res chain seq x y z
N MET A 1 -1.85 -0.66 16.29
CA MET A 1 -2.30 -0.68 14.87
C MET A 1 -3.80 -0.90 14.83
N GLU A 2 -4.29 -1.83 15.63
CA GLU A 2 -5.69 -2.22 15.79
C GLU A 2 -6.64 -1.04 16.02
N ARG A 3 -6.28 -0.07 16.86
CA ARG A 3 -7.13 1.10 17.11
C ARG A 3 -7.39 1.95 15.86
N TRP A 4 -6.39 2.10 14.99
CA TRP A 4 -6.55 2.85 13.75
C TRP A 4 -7.42 2.09 12.75
N LEU A 5 -7.28 0.76 12.69
CA LEU A 5 -8.15 -0.09 11.88
C LEU A 5 -9.60 -0.06 12.36
N GLN A 6 -9.84 -0.05 13.67
CA GLN A 6 -11.19 0.06 14.24
C GLN A 6 -11.88 1.40 13.95
N LEU A 7 -11.13 2.47 13.69
CA LEU A 7 -11.67 3.78 13.32
C LEU A 7 -11.93 3.90 11.80
N CYS A 8 -11.48 2.94 10.99
CA CYS A 8 -11.75 2.94 9.56
C CYS A 8 -13.23 2.60 9.33
N ASN A 9 -13.86 3.27 8.37
CA ASN A 9 -15.28 3.07 8.02
C ASN A 9 -15.51 1.89 7.06
N GLU A 10 -14.60 0.92 7.02
CA GLU A 10 -14.70 -0.27 6.17
C GLU A 10 -15.19 -1.47 7.00
N GLU A 11 -16.04 -2.32 6.41
CA GLU A 11 -16.54 -3.51 7.10
C GLU A 11 -15.51 -4.66 7.03
N PRO A 12 -14.93 -5.10 8.17
CA PRO A 12 -13.78 -6.02 8.16
C PRO A 12 -14.13 -7.46 7.80
N ARG A 13 -15.42 -7.81 7.78
CA ARG A 13 -15.89 -9.19 7.53
C ARG A 13 -16.27 -9.45 6.08
N VAL A 14 -16.36 -8.40 5.27
CA VAL A 14 -16.84 -8.48 3.89
C VAL A 14 -15.71 -8.07 2.97
N PHE A 15 -15.32 -8.97 2.07
CA PHE A 15 -14.41 -8.59 1.01
C PHE A 15 -15.14 -7.66 0.03
N PRO A 16 -14.59 -6.48 -0.30
CA PRO A 16 -15.25 -5.52 -1.19
C PRO A 16 -15.43 -6.08 -2.60
N SER A 17 -16.53 -5.68 -3.26
CA SER A 17 -16.74 -5.94 -4.69
C SER A 17 -15.75 -5.13 -5.54
N GLU A 18 -15.59 -5.50 -6.82
CA GLU A 18 -14.68 -4.82 -7.76
C GLU A 18 -14.97 -3.31 -7.84
N ASP A 19 -16.25 -2.92 -7.94
CA ASP A 19 -16.68 -1.52 -7.93
C ASP A 19 -16.28 -0.76 -6.65
N LYS A 20 -16.37 -1.43 -5.49
CA LYS A 20 -15.97 -0.85 -4.20
C LYS A 20 -14.45 -0.70 -4.10
N LEU A 21 -13.69 -1.61 -4.69
CA LEU A 21 -12.23 -1.54 -4.73
C LEU A 21 -11.76 -0.34 -5.57
N GLU A 22 -12.38 -0.10 -6.72
CA GLU A 22 -12.07 1.07 -7.56
C GLU A 22 -12.39 2.40 -6.88
N ARG A 23 -13.46 2.44 -6.07
CA ARG A 23 -13.87 3.63 -5.32
C ARG A 23 -13.31 3.70 -3.90
N GLN A 24 -12.51 2.72 -3.48
CA GLN A 24 -12.05 2.60 -2.10
C GLN A 24 -11.34 3.87 -1.63
N HIS A 25 -10.52 4.49 -2.49
CA HIS A 25 -9.83 5.74 -2.14
C HIS A 25 -10.77 6.93 -1.96
N GLN A 26 -12.00 6.90 -2.46
CA GLN A 26 -13.05 7.91 -2.28
C GLN A 26 -13.98 7.59 -1.10
N ASP A 27 -14.24 6.32 -0.82
CA ASP A 27 -15.19 5.92 0.22
C ASP A 27 -14.58 5.85 1.62
N ILE A 28 -13.31 5.48 1.76
CA ILE A 28 -12.67 5.30 3.07
C ILE A 28 -12.33 6.63 3.75
N ASN A 29 -12.50 6.74 5.05
CA ASN A 29 -12.19 7.96 5.81
C ASN A 29 -10.68 8.20 5.97
N MET A 30 -9.88 7.14 6.07
CA MET A 30 -8.42 7.21 6.22
C MET A 30 -7.71 6.04 5.53
N GLN A 31 -6.44 6.22 5.23
CA GLN A 31 -5.57 5.19 4.68
C GLN A 31 -4.59 4.71 5.75
N VAL A 32 -4.63 3.42 6.06
CA VAL A 32 -3.70 2.78 7.00
C VAL A 32 -2.75 1.90 6.20
N VAL A 33 -1.44 2.16 6.33
CA VAL A 33 -0.42 1.42 5.57
C VAL A 33 0.71 0.93 6.48
N TYR A 34 1.26 -0.23 6.14
CA TYR A 34 2.46 -0.78 6.76
C TYR A 34 3.39 -1.33 5.67
N MET A 35 4.39 -0.54 5.28
CA MET A 35 5.33 -0.92 4.23
C MET A 35 6.59 -1.58 4.79
N THR A 36 7.12 -2.52 4.01
CA THR A 36 8.35 -3.24 4.31
C THR A 36 9.55 -2.80 3.45
N THR A 37 9.30 -2.12 2.33
CA THR A 37 10.34 -1.66 1.40
C THR A 37 10.43 -0.12 1.34
N PRO A 38 11.65 0.46 1.23
CA PRO A 38 11.84 1.90 1.11
C PRO A 38 11.21 2.51 -0.15
N GLY A 39 11.24 1.81 -1.29
CA GLY A 39 10.59 2.26 -2.53
C GLY A 39 9.09 2.49 -2.35
N ASN A 40 8.42 1.58 -1.62
CA ASN A 40 6.99 1.72 -1.36
C ASN A 40 6.68 2.88 -0.40
N LEU A 41 7.56 3.14 0.58
CA LEU A 41 7.47 4.33 1.44
C LEU A 41 7.53 5.63 0.63
N PHE A 42 8.48 5.73 -0.29
CA PHE A 42 8.60 6.89 -1.18
C PHE A 42 7.35 7.14 -2.01
N HIS A 43 6.80 6.09 -2.63
CA HIS A 43 5.63 6.20 -3.49
C HIS A 43 4.38 6.60 -2.71
N VAL A 44 4.17 6.06 -1.52
CA VAL A 44 3.06 6.46 -0.64
C VAL A 44 3.12 7.95 -0.29
N LEU A 45 4.29 8.43 0.12
CA LEU A 45 4.46 9.83 0.54
C LEU A 45 4.22 10.78 -0.64
N ARG A 46 4.73 10.45 -1.82
CA ARG A 46 4.46 11.21 -3.06
C ARG A 46 2.98 11.21 -3.43
N ARG A 47 2.31 10.06 -3.29
CA ARG A 47 0.89 9.91 -3.60
C ARG A 47 0.01 10.84 -2.77
N GLN A 48 0.39 11.14 -1.53
CA GLN A 48 -0.34 12.10 -0.70
C GLN A 48 -0.36 13.53 -1.27
N ILE A 49 0.69 13.94 -1.98
CA ILE A 49 0.79 15.27 -2.58
C ILE A 49 0.19 15.29 -3.99
N HIS A 50 0.45 14.26 -4.80
CA HIS A 50 0.06 14.23 -6.20
C HIS A 50 -1.41 13.93 -6.46
N ARG A 51 -2.13 13.29 -5.52
CA ARG A 51 -3.57 13.07 -5.67
C ARG A 51 -4.32 14.41 -5.70
N GLN A 52 -5.43 14.47 -6.43
CA GLN A 52 -6.30 15.66 -6.47
C GLN A 52 -7.18 15.83 -5.21
N PHE A 53 -7.08 14.90 -4.25
CA PHE A 53 -7.78 14.92 -2.98
C PHE A 53 -6.80 14.71 -1.81
N ARG A 54 -7.25 15.04 -0.60
CA ARG A 54 -6.49 14.86 0.63
C ARG A 54 -7.27 13.96 1.58
N LYS A 55 -6.65 12.85 1.97
CA LYS A 55 -7.15 11.96 3.02
C LYS A 55 -6.05 11.69 4.04
N PRO A 56 -6.39 11.52 5.32
CA PRO A 56 -5.42 11.13 6.33
C PRO A 56 -4.72 9.83 5.94
N LEU A 57 -3.39 9.83 6.08
CA LEU A 57 -2.56 8.66 5.88
C LEU A 57 -1.84 8.33 7.19
N VAL A 58 -2.12 7.15 7.73
CA VAL A 58 -1.51 6.60 8.93
C VAL A 58 -0.45 5.59 8.49
N ILE A 59 0.81 5.96 8.65
CA ILE A 59 1.96 5.11 8.31
C ILE A 59 2.48 4.44 9.58
N PHE A 60 2.45 3.12 9.60
CA PHE A 60 3.25 2.35 10.53
C PHE A 60 4.60 2.06 9.88
N PHE A 61 5.68 2.14 10.65
CA PHE A 61 7.01 1.71 10.22
C PHE A 61 7.73 1.01 11.37
N SER A 62 8.57 0.03 11.03
CA SER A 62 9.43 -0.61 12.02
C SER A 62 10.76 0.12 12.12
N LYS A 63 11.20 0.45 13.34
CA LYS A 63 12.55 0.98 13.59
C LYS A 63 13.63 -0.03 13.18
N SER A 64 13.36 -1.34 13.28
CA SER A 64 14.33 -2.38 12.90
C SER A 64 14.63 -2.38 11.40
N LEU A 65 13.65 -2.03 10.57
CA LEU A 65 13.81 -2.01 9.11
C LEU A 65 14.75 -0.89 8.64
N LEU A 66 14.98 0.16 9.43
CA LEU A 66 15.86 1.28 9.07
C LEU A 66 17.32 0.85 8.82
N ARG A 67 17.75 -0.26 9.41
CA ARG A 67 19.12 -0.80 9.27
C ARG A 67 19.16 -2.23 8.76
N HIS A 68 18.01 -2.80 8.41
CA HIS A 68 17.95 -4.18 7.99
C HIS A 68 18.54 -4.33 6.58
N PRO A 69 19.49 -5.25 6.34
CA PRO A 69 20.22 -5.33 5.07
C PRO A 69 19.32 -5.68 3.88
N ILE A 70 18.22 -6.40 4.12
CA ILE A 70 17.23 -6.78 3.09
C ILE A 70 16.23 -5.65 2.83
N ALA A 71 16.06 -4.70 3.74
CA ALA A 71 15.11 -3.59 3.59
C ALA A 71 15.73 -2.44 2.79
N ARG A 72 16.17 -2.76 1.55
CA ARG A 72 16.79 -1.82 0.61
C ARG A 72 16.03 -1.88 -0.71
N SER A 73 15.89 -0.73 -1.35
CA SER A 73 15.30 -0.60 -2.69
C SER A 73 16.36 -0.07 -3.63
N SER A 74 16.35 -0.59 -4.86
CA SER A 74 17.17 -0.11 -5.97
C SER A 74 16.73 1.29 -6.43
N ILE A 75 17.59 2.05 -7.11
CA ILE A 75 17.25 3.42 -7.53
C ILE A 75 16.12 3.43 -8.58
N GLU A 76 16.05 2.36 -9.37
CA GLU A 76 15.06 2.11 -10.40
C GLU A 76 13.65 1.98 -9.81
N GLU A 77 13.52 1.50 -8.57
CA GLU A 77 12.24 1.39 -7.85
C GLU A 77 11.65 2.75 -7.44
N PHE A 78 12.41 3.84 -7.57
CA PHE A 78 11.94 5.20 -7.26
C PHE A 78 11.59 6.02 -8.51
N SER A 79 11.88 5.51 -9.71
CA SER A 79 11.73 6.23 -10.98
C SER A 79 10.96 5.40 -12.02
N GLY A 80 10.71 5.99 -13.18
CA GLY A 80 10.02 5.34 -14.30
C GLY A 80 8.59 4.92 -13.96
N ASP A 81 8.23 3.70 -14.34
CA ASP A 81 6.87 3.14 -14.18
C ASP A 81 6.62 2.50 -12.80
N SER A 82 7.57 2.67 -11.86
CA SER A 82 7.39 2.23 -10.49
C SER A 82 6.32 3.04 -9.77
N HIS A 83 5.49 2.36 -8.99
CA HIS A 83 4.37 2.96 -8.28
C HIS A 83 4.14 2.27 -6.93
N PHE A 84 3.28 2.86 -6.12
CA PHE A 84 2.88 2.28 -4.85
C PHE A 84 2.25 0.89 -5.05
N GLN A 85 2.80 -0.11 -4.38
CA GLN A 85 2.30 -1.47 -4.35
C GLN A 85 1.56 -1.72 -3.04
N TRP A 86 0.24 -1.86 -3.12
CA TRP A 86 -0.61 -2.26 -1.99
C TRP A 86 -0.40 -3.71 -1.52
N ILE A 87 0.00 -4.60 -2.43
CA ILE A 87 0.26 -6.01 -2.19
C ILE A 87 1.60 -6.30 -2.85
N ILE A 88 2.60 -6.66 -2.04
CA ILE A 88 3.92 -7.05 -2.53
C ILE A 88 3.88 -8.56 -2.80
N PRO A 89 4.12 -9.02 -4.03
CA PRO A 89 4.12 -10.44 -4.34
C PRO A 89 5.30 -11.15 -3.66
N ASP A 90 5.09 -12.39 -3.25
CA ASP A 90 6.16 -13.23 -2.72
C ASP A 90 7.03 -13.77 -3.87
N PRO A 91 8.34 -13.46 -3.92
CA PRO A 91 9.24 -13.96 -4.95
C PRO A 91 9.35 -15.50 -4.97
N GLY A 92 9.18 -16.18 -3.82
CA GLY A 92 9.23 -17.64 -3.74
C GLY A 92 7.99 -18.34 -4.33
N HIS A 93 6.88 -17.61 -4.50
CA HIS A 93 5.60 -18.15 -4.99
C HIS A 93 5.20 -17.65 -6.38
N ALA A 94 6.12 -16.98 -7.10
CA ALA A 94 5.87 -16.39 -8.41
C ALA A 94 5.38 -17.37 -9.49
N HIS A 95 5.57 -18.69 -9.29
CA HIS A 95 5.20 -19.73 -10.25
C HIS A 95 3.79 -20.34 -10.08
N ARG A 96 3.01 -19.97 -9.05
CA ARG A 96 1.62 -20.46 -8.92
C ARG A 96 0.64 -19.43 -9.49
N SER A 97 -0.22 -19.89 -10.41
CA SER A 97 -1.04 -19.11 -11.37
C SER A 97 -2.17 -18.25 -10.79
N THR A 98 -2.12 -17.87 -9.52
CA THR A 98 -3.15 -17.03 -8.88
C THR A 98 -2.57 -15.64 -8.61
N SER A 99 -2.27 -14.89 -9.67
CA SER A 99 -1.92 -13.48 -9.55
C SER A 99 -3.17 -12.69 -9.16
N PRO A 100 -3.20 -11.94 -8.04
CA PRO A 100 -4.30 -11.02 -7.77
C PRO A 100 -4.36 -9.99 -8.91
N ARG A 101 -5.55 -9.76 -9.48
CA ARG A 101 -5.76 -8.79 -10.56
C ARG A 101 -5.23 -7.43 -10.10
N ARG A 102 -4.31 -6.85 -10.88
CA ARG A 102 -3.88 -5.46 -10.71
C ARG A 102 -5.09 -4.57 -11.02
N LEU A 103 -5.72 -4.04 -9.98
CA LEU A 103 -6.70 -2.97 -10.17
C LEU A 103 -5.91 -1.69 -10.45
N SER A 104 -6.20 -1.07 -11.59
CA SER A 104 -5.61 0.21 -11.99
C SER A 104 -6.00 1.30 -10.99
N ALA A 105 -5.01 2.05 -10.51
CA ALA A 105 -5.13 3.03 -9.44
C ALA A 105 -4.89 4.47 -9.93
#